data_AF-A0A8A4ZG02-F1
#
_entry.id   AF-A0A8A4ZG02-F1
#
_cell.length_a   1.000
_cell.length_b   1.000
_cell.length_c   1.000
_cell.angle_alpha   90.00
_cell.angle_beta   90.00
_cell.angle_gamma   90.00
#
_symmetry.space_group_name_H-M   'P 1'
#
loop_
_entity.id
_entity.type
_entity.pdbx_description
1 polymer ?
#
loop_
_entity_poly.entity_id
_entity_poly.type
_entity_poly.pdbx_seq_one_letter_code
_entity_poly.pdbx_strand_id
1 'polypeptide(L)' 'MFAAHAAVAYAAARKQASLSRSVETRQVIGQAQGILIERHRVTPEHAFAMLIRVSQHRNEKLRDVAQRLVDYGQIEGI' A
#
# COMPACT_ATOMS: atom_id res chain seq x y z
N MET A 1 7.91 -37.24 12.08
CA MET A 1 6.94 -36.70 11.10
C MET A 1 6.31 -35.35 11.50
N PHE A 2 6.57 -34.77 12.67
CA PHE A 2 6.02 -33.46 13.08
C PHE A 2 6.73 -32.24 12.47
N ALA A 3 8.04 -32.33 12.22
CA ALA A 3 8.82 -31.23 11.63
C ALA A 3 8.36 -30.85 10.21
N ALA A 4 7.98 -31.84 9.38
CA ALA A 4 7.47 -31.58 8.03
C ALA A 4 6.10 -30.90 8.05
N HIS A 5 5.18 -31.33 8.93
CA HIS A 5 3.87 -30.69 9.09
C HIS A 5 3.99 -29.27 9.65
N ALA A 6 4.89 -29.04 10.61
CA ALA A 6 5.18 -27.71 11.14
C ALA A 6 5.76 -26.77 10.07
N ALA A 7 6.66 -27.26 9.21
CA ALA A 7 7.23 -26.49 8.11
C ALA A 7 6.18 -26.14 7.04
N VAL A 8 5.28 -27.08 6.69
CA VAL A 8 4.18 -26.86 5.74
C VAL A 8 3.16 -25.86 6.30
N ALA A 9 2.75 -26.01 7.57
CA ALA A 9 1.85 -25.08 8.23
C ALA A 9 2.45 -23.66 8.33
N TYR A 10 3.74 -23.56 8.64
CA TYR A 10 4.45 -22.28 8.69
C TYR A 10 4.54 -21.62 7.30
N ALA A 11 4.86 -22.38 6.25
CA ALA A 11 4.90 -21.87 4.88
C ALA A 11 3.51 -21.41 4.40
N ALA A 12 2.45 -22.15 4.73
CA ALA A 12 1.07 -21.77 4.43
C ALA A 12 0.67 -20.48 5.16
N ALA A 13 0.96 -20.36 6.46
CA ALA A 13 0.71 -19.14 7.23
C ALA A 13 1.48 -17.93 6.67
N ARG A 14 2.74 -18.11 6.26
CA ARG A 14 3.54 -17.06 5.61
C ARG A 14 2.96 -16.64 4.26
N LYS A 15 2.50 -17.59 3.44
CA LYS A 15 1.85 -17.32 2.15
C LYS A 15 0.52 -16.59 2.33
N GLN A 16 -0.29 -17.03 3.29
CA GLN A 16 -1.55 -16.37 3.64
C GLN A 16 -1.31 -14.94 4.14
N ALA A 17 -0.35 -14.75 5.05
CA ALA A 17 0.06 -13.42 5.51
C ALA A 17 0.61 -12.55 4.36
N SER A 18 1.29 -13.13 3.37
CA SER A 18 1.74 -12.39 2.18
C SER A 18 0.57 -11.94 1.30
N LEU A 19 -0.40 -12.83 1.04
CA LEU A 19 -1.60 -12.51 0.26
C LEU A 19 -2.45 -11.45 0.95
N SER A 20 -2.72 -11.60 2.25
CA SER A 20 -3.48 -10.61 3.04
C SER A 20 -2.80 -9.24 3.00
N ARG A 21 -1.47 -9.19 3.17
CA ARG A 21 -0.70 -7.94 3.06
C ARG A 21 -0.79 -7.31 1.67
N SER A 22 -0.84 -8.11 0.60
CA SER A 22 -1.02 -7.60 -0.76
C SER A 22 -2.40 -6.98 -0.99
N VAL A 23 -3.46 -7.55 -0.43
CA VAL A 23 -4.82 -7.01 -0.54
C VAL A 23 -4.94 -5.71 0.24
N GLU A 24 -4.49 -5.70 1.49
CA GLU A 24 -4.50 -4.52 2.37
C GLU A 24 -3.70 -3.35 1.74
N THR A 25 -2.54 -3.66 1.14
CA THR A 25 -1.73 -2.66 0.43
C THR A 25 -2.46 -2.05 -0.77
N ARG A 26 -3.17 -2.85 -1.57
CA ARG A 26 -3.94 -2.32 -2.72
C ARG A 26 -5.10 -1.45 -2.25
N GLN A 27 -5.76 -1.83 -1.15
CA GLN A 27 -6.88 -1.08 -0.60
C GLN A 27 -6.46 0.32 -0.14
N VAL A 28 -5.39 0.43 0.67
CA VAL A 28 -4.93 1.74 1.16
C VAL A 28 -4.45 2.65 0.04
N ILE A 29 -3.78 2.09 -0.98
CA ILE A 29 -3.38 2.86 -2.17
C ILE A 29 -4.61 3.39 -2.93
N GLY A 30 -5.65 2.56 -3.11
CA GLY A 30 -6.89 3.00 -3.74
C GLY A 30 -7.61 4.11 -2.98
N GLN A 31 -7.64 4.03 -1.63
CA GLN A 31 -8.19 5.09 -0.79
C GLN A 31 -7.40 6.40 -0.93
N ALA A 32 -6.08 6.32 -0.87
CA ALA A 32 -5.19 7.46 -1.08
C ALA A 32 -5.40 8.09 -2.47
N GLN A 33 -5.51 7.28 -3.54
CA GLN A 33 -5.84 7.79 -4.87
C GLN A 33 -7.19 8.51 -4.89
N GLY A 34 -8.22 7.97 -4.22
CA GLY A 34 -9.53 8.60 -4.11
C GLY A 34 -9.47 10.00 -3.49
N ILE A 35 -8.69 10.18 -2.42
CA ILE A 35 -8.45 11.49 -1.79
C ILE A 35 -7.82 12.46 -2.81
N LEU A 36 -6.82 12.01 -3.58
CA LEU A 36 -6.14 12.87 -4.56
C LEU A 36 -7.02 13.23 -5.75
N ILE A 37 -7.83 12.28 -6.25
CA ILE A 37 -8.77 12.51 -7.35
C ILE A 37 -9.80 13.57 -6.93
N GLU A 38 -10.35 13.45 -5.72
CA GLU A 38 -11.34 14.40 -5.19
C GLU A 38 -10.74 15.80 -5.07
N ARG A 39 -9.56 15.90 -4.45
CA ARG A 39 -8.93 17.18 -4.14
C ARG A 39 -8.31 17.88 -5.34
N HIS A 40 -7.60 17.15 -6.19
CA HIS A 40 -6.83 17.71 -7.30
C HIS A 40 -7.53 17.57 -8.65
N ARG A 41 -8.69 16.89 -8.71
CA ARG A 41 -9.46 16.67 -9.94
C ARG A 41 -8.63 16.00 -11.05
N VAL A 42 -7.76 15.08 -10.65
CA VAL A 42 -6.87 14.32 -11.52
C VAL A 42 -7.44 12.94 -11.85
N THR A 43 -6.92 12.31 -12.88
CA THR A 43 -7.28 10.92 -13.20
C THR A 43 -6.66 9.94 -12.19
N PRO A 44 -7.19 8.71 -12.06
CA PRO A 44 -6.62 7.69 -11.18
C PRO A 44 -5.13 7.39 -11.47
N GLU A 45 -4.73 7.41 -12.74
CA GLU A 45 -3.35 7.18 -13.17
C GLU A 45 -2.44 8.31 -12.71
N HIS A 46 -2.89 9.56 -12.83
CA HIS A 46 -2.16 10.72 -12.32
C HIS A 46 -2.05 10.70 -10.80
N ALA A 47 -3.13 10.39 -10.07
CA ALA A 47 -3.09 10.23 -8.62
C ALA A 47 -2.08 9.15 -8.19
N PHE A 48 -2.01 8.02 -8.91
CA PHE A 48 -1.03 6.98 -8.64
C PHE A 48 0.40 7.47 -8.87
N ALA A 49 0.65 8.18 -9.97
CA ALA A 49 1.95 8.74 -10.30
C ALA A 49 2.42 9.76 -9.25
N MET A 50 1.50 10.53 -8.65
CA MET A 50 1.81 11.45 -7.54
C MET A 50 2.29 10.67 -6.30
N LEU A 51 1.60 9.59 -5.92
CA LEU A 51 2.03 8.73 -4.81
C LEU A 51 3.41 8.09 -5.08
N ILE A 52 3.67 7.64 -6.32
CA ILE A 52 4.99 7.12 -6.73
C ILE A 52 6.06 8.19 -6.58
N ARG A 53 5.80 9.41 -7.06
CA ARG A 53 6.76 10.52 -6.99
C ARG A 53 7.17 10.81 -5.55
N VAL A 54 6.21 10.87 -4.63
CA VAL A 54 6.49 11.10 -3.21
C VAL A 54 7.22 9.92 -2.57
N SER A 55 6.83 8.69 -2.90
CA SER A 55 7.54 7.48 -2.47
C SER A 55 9.00 7.49 -2.89
N GLN A 56 9.30 7.86 -4.13
CA GLN A 56 10.67 7.98 -4.65
C GLN A 56 11.43 9.13 -3.99
N HIS A 57 10.81 10.32 -3.91
CA HIS A 57 11.44 11.50 -3.34
C HIS A 57 11.82 11.30 -1.86
N ARG A 58 10.98 10.58 -1.11
CA ARG A 58 11.19 10.31 0.31
C ARG A 58 11.93 8.99 0.57
N ASN A 59 12.19 8.20 -0.47
CA ASN A 59 12.71 6.83 -0.36
C ASN A 59 11.91 5.96 0.64
N GLU A 60 10.58 6.11 0.61
CA GLU A 60 9.65 5.41 1.49
C GLU A 60 8.80 4.41 0.67
N LYS A 61 8.32 3.34 1.30
CA LYS A 61 7.43 2.39 0.62
C LYS A 61 6.13 3.08 0.23
N LEU A 62 5.67 2.85 -0.99
CA LEU A 62 4.43 3.43 -1.54
C LEU A 62 3.21 3.23 -0.63
N ARG A 63 3.08 2.06 0.00
CA ARG A 63 2.01 1.77 0.97
C ARG A 63 2.05 2.73 2.16
N ASP A 64 3.23 3.02 2.68
CA ASP A 64 3.38 3.85 3.87
C ASP A 64 3.11 5.33 3.53
N VAL A 65 3.45 5.76 2.30
CA VAL A 65 3.04 7.06 1.74
C VAL A 65 1.52 7.16 1.63
N ALA A 66 0.87 6.13 1.06
CA ALA A 66 -0.57 6.06 0.93
C ALA A 66 -1.27 6.06 2.29
N GLN A 67 -0.76 5.30 3.26
CA GLN A 67 -1.28 5.26 4.62
C GLN A 67 -1.22 6.64 5.28
N ARG A 68 -0.08 7.35 5.17
CA ARG A 68 0.04 8.71 5.70
C ARG A 68 -0.98 9.67 5.08
N LEU A 69 -1.23 9.56 3.77
CA LEU A 69 -2.24 10.37 3.12
C LEU A 69 -3.66 10.05 3.63
N VAL A 70 -3.97 8.77 3.86
CA VAL A 70 -5.25 8.34 4.41
C VAL A 70 -5.43 8.82 5.85
N ASP A 71 -4.38 8.73 6.69
CA ASP A 71 -4.44 9.07 8.11
C ASP A 71 -4.56 10.58 8.34
N TYR A 72 -3.79 11.39 7.60
CA TYR A 72 -3.69 12.83 7.83
C TYR A 72 -4.43 13.68 6.80
N GLY A 73 -4.93 13.06 5.73
CA GLY A 73 -5.55 13.76 4.60
C GLY A 73 -4.56 14.62 3.80
N GLN A 74 -3.27 14.69 4.16
CA GLN A 74 -2.26 15.47 3.46
C GLN A 74 -0.87 14.87 3.68
N ILE A 75 0.02 15.05 2.70
CA ILE A 75 1.45 14.70 2.82
C ILE A 75 2.28 15.74 2.06
N GLU A 76 3.47 16.05 2.57
CA GLU A 76 4.40 16.92 1.84
C GLU A 76 4.82 16.29 0.51
N GLY A 77 4.74 17.08 -0.57
CA GLY A 77 5.09 16.66 -1.92
C GLY A 77 3.89 16.32 -2.81
N ILE A 78 2.65 16.49 -2.34
CA ILE A 78 1.40 16.42 -3.11
C ILE A 78 0.57 17.68 -2.90
#